data_AF-A0A7S0WZA8-F1
#
_entry.id   AF-A0A7S0WZA8-F1
#
_cell.length_a   1.000
_cell.length_b   1.000
_cell.length_c   1.000
_cell.angle_alpha   90.00
_cell.angle_beta   90.00
_cell.angle_gamma   90.00
#
_symmetry.space_group_name_H-M   'P 1'
#
loop_
_entity.id
_entity.type
_entity.pdbx_description
1 polymer ?
#
loop_
_entity_poly.entity_id
_entity_poly.type
_entity_poly.pdbx_seq_one_letter_code
_entity_poly.pdbx_strand_id
1 'polypeptide(L)'
;RDYKPEDLLLEQELEQAILQLEVGRFSAGGGLQLAVLHPRKLVVYSVQSMGSQYLQLNKLYEHYLEHTAANMCYGPFGGVQGLDYICIQSYDGMLTFLECEAFAFSRYLPGFLIPGPLAYIEQSDSVVTCNSGFE
;
A
#
# COMPACT_ATOMS: atom_id res chain seq x y z
N ARG A 1 2.40 -17.66 28.98
CA ARG A 1 1.15 -17.23 28.30
C ARG A 1 0.97 -18.21 27.18
N ASP A 2 -0.05 -19.06 27.24
CA ASP A 2 -0.29 -20.09 26.24
C ASP A 2 -1.06 -19.47 25.05
N TYR A 3 -0.63 -19.78 23.83
CA TYR A 3 -1.32 -19.37 22.60
C TYR A 3 -2.55 -20.25 22.36
N LYS A 4 -3.63 -19.66 21.88
CA LYS A 4 -4.88 -20.36 21.59
C LYS A 4 -5.26 -20.21 20.11
N PRO A 5 -6.06 -21.14 19.54
CA PRO A 5 -6.53 -21.02 18.16
C PRO A 5 -7.22 -19.70 17.85
N GLU A 6 -7.90 -19.10 18.84
CA GLU A 6 -8.60 -17.82 18.67
C GLU A 6 -7.67 -16.60 18.54
N ASP A 7 -6.37 -16.76 18.83
CA ASP A 7 -5.38 -15.70 18.61
C ASP A 7 -5.09 -15.48 17.10
N LEU A 8 -5.39 -16.47 16.25
CA LEU A 8 -5.29 -16.38 14.79
C LEU A 8 -6.65 -16.02 14.18
N LEU A 9 -6.84 -14.73 13.88
CA LEU A 9 -8.13 -14.23 13.37
C LEU A 9 -8.38 -14.58 11.89
N LEU A 10 -7.31 -14.67 11.10
CA LEU A 10 -7.36 -14.95 9.68
C LEU A 10 -6.01 -15.50 9.22
N GLU A 11 -6.06 -16.58 8.43
CA GLU A 11 -4.92 -17.07 7.65
C GLU A 11 -5.40 -17.29 6.21
N GLN A 12 -4.67 -16.70 5.27
CA GLN A 12 -4.96 -16.87 3.85
C GLN A 12 -3.66 -16.85 3.05
N GLU A 13 -3.47 -17.89 2.23
CA GLU A 13 -2.39 -17.94 1.26
C GLU A 13 -2.72 -17.01 0.08
N LEU A 14 -1.80 -16.08 -0.20
CA LEU A 14 -1.86 -15.22 -1.38
C LEU A 14 -0.88 -15.72 -2.42
N GLU A 15 -1.21 -15.55 -3.71
CA GLU A 15 -0.48 -16.14 -4.84
C GLU A 15 0.98 -15.65 -4.99
N GLN A 16 1.36 -14.54 -4.37
CA GLN A 16 2.65 -13.89 -4.55
C GLN A 16 3.21 -13.41 -3.22
N ALA A 17 4.54 -13.26 -3.16
CA ALA A 17 5.24 -12.71 -2.01
C ALA A 17 4.65 -11.35 -1.60
N ILE A 18 4.53 -11.12 -0.29
CA ILE A 18 4.06 -9.87 0.29
C ILE A 18 5.30 -9.03 0.63
N LEU A 19 5.42 -7.86 -0.01
CA LEU A 19 6.50 -6.91 0.25
C LEU A 19 6.15 -5.97 1.41
N GLN A 20 4.91 -5.50 1.45
CA GLN A 20 4.43 -4.53 2.44
C GLN A 20 2.91 -4.67 2.63
N LEU A 21 2.46 -4.40 3.85
CA LEU A 21 1.05 -4.32 4.22
C LEU A 21 0.77 -2.94 4.82
N GLU A 22 -0.33 -2.31 4.41
CA GLU A 22 -0.77 -1.05 4.99
C GLU A 22 -2.28 -1.05 5.24
N VAL A 23 -2.71 -0.26 6.23
CA VAL A 23 -4.13 -0.13 6.60
C VAL A 23 -4.55 1.33 6.52
N GLY A 24 -5.50 1.63 5.63
CA GLY A 24 -5.93 3.00 5.34
C GLY A 24 -7.31 3.06 4.68
N ARG A 25 -7.72 4.26 4.29
CA ARG A 25 -8.99 4.54 3.60
C ARG A 25 -8.79 4.58 2.08
N PHE A 26 -8.41 3.45 1.52
CA PHE A 26 -8.09 3.24 0.11
C PHE A 26 -9.30 3.14 -0.83
N SER A 27 -10.55 3.20 -0.32
CA SER A 27 -11.74 3.30 -1.16
C SER A 27 -12.84 4.13 -0.51
N ALA A 28 -13.72 4.68 -1.34
CA ALA A 28 -14.88 5.46 -0.90
C ALA A 28 -15.95 4.62 -0.15
N GLY A 29 -15.80 3.29 -0.10
CA GLY A 29 -16.72 2.37 0.55
C GLY A 29 -16.76 2.48 2.09
N GLY A 30 -15.91 3.32 2.68
CA GLY A 30 -15.83 3.53 4.12
C GLY A 30 -15.06 2.43 4.85
N GLY A 31 -14.67 2.74 6.09
CA GLY A 31 -13.86 1.84 6.92
C GLY A 31 -12.38 1.81 6.53
N LEU A 32 -11.63 0.98 7.25
CA LEU A 32 -10.22 0.71 6.96
C LEU A 32 -10.14 -0.51 6.05
N GLN A 33 -9.26 -0.44 5.05
CA GLN A 33 -8.96 -1.52 4.13
C GLN A 33 -7.49 -1.92 4.24
N LEU A 34 -7.19 -3.15 3.82
CA LEU A 34 -5.84 -3.70 3.79
C LEU A 34 -5.27 -3.57 2.38
N ALA A 35 -4.23 -2.78 2.22
CA ALA A 35 -3.41 -2.75 1.01
C ALA A 35 -2.28 -3.77 1.14
N VAL A 36 -2.15 -4.64 0.13
CA VAL A 36 -1.09 -5.65 0.03
C VAL A 36 -0.26 -5.36 -1.22
N LEU A 37 1.01 -5.02 -1.01
CA LEU A 37 1.97 -4.81 -2.08
C LEU A 37 2.68 -6.12 -2.40
N HIS A 38 2.58 -6.53 -3.66
CA HIS A 38 3.35 -7.62 -4.25
C HIS A 38 4.38 -7.06 -5.25
N PRO A 39 5.35 -7.87 -5.72
CA PRO A 39 6.36 -7.40 -6.66
C PRO A 39 5.79 -6.77 -7.93
N ARG A 40 4.67 -7.28 -8.46
CA ARG A 40 4.09 -6.84 -9.74
C ARG A 40 2.62 -6.43 -9.66
N LYS A 41 2.04 -6.34 -8.46
CA LYS A 41 0.67 -5.84 -8.26
C LYS A 41 0.49 -5.23 -6.88
N LEU A 42 -0.40 -4.25 -6.78
CA LEU A 42 -1.00 -3.81 -5.53
C LEU A 42 -2.43 -4.35 -5.48
N VAL A 43 -2.84 -4.92 -4.35
CA VAL A 43 -4.22 -5.37 -4.17
C VAL A 43 -4.79 -4.76 -2.89
N VAL A 44 -6.00 -4.21 -2.97
CA VAL A 44 -6.71 -3.69 -1.81
C VAL A 44 -7.86 -4.61 -1.45
N TYR A 45 -7.91 -5.00 -0.17
CA TYR A 45 -8.91 -5.90 0.37
C TYR A 45 -9.73 -5.22 1.46
N SER A 46 -11.01 -5.58 1.54
CA SER A 46 -11.80 -5.39 2.75
C SER A 46 -11.67 -6.63 3.63
N VAL A 47 -11.55 -6.42 4.95
CA VAL A 47 -11.62 -7.50 5.95
C VAL A 47 -13.04 -7.49 6.51
N GLN A 48 -13.79 -8.56 6.27
CA GLN A 48 -15.20 -8.65 6.66
C GLN A 48 -15.43 -9.83 7.61
N SER A 49 -16.33 -9.64 8.57
CA SER A 49 -16.76 -10.71 9.48
C SER A 49 -17.83 -11.58 8.84
N MET A 50 -17.53 -12.85 8.66
CA MET A 50 -18.47 -13.92 8.31
C MET A 50 -19.02 -14.55 9.61
N GLY A 51 -20.05 -13.92 10.18
CA GLY A 51 -20.63 -14.36 11.45
C GLY A 51 -19.86 -13.83 12.67
N SER A 52 -19.76 -14.61 13.74
CA SER A 52 -19.22 -14.17 15.03
C SER A 52 -17.71 -14.37 15.23
N GLN A 53 -17.06 -15.22 14.44
CA GLN A 53 -15.66 -15.61 14.69
C GLN A 53 -14.79 -15.74 13.43
N TYR A 54 -15.37 -15.71 12.23
CA TYR A 54 -14.60 -15.90 11.00
C TYR A 54 -14.42 -14.56 10.29
N LEU A 55 -13.17 -14.21 9.98
CA LEU A 55 -12.87 -13.11 9.08
C LEU A 55 -12.61 -13.65 7.68
N GLN A 56 -12.88 -12.83 6.67
CA GLN A 56 -12.57 -13.12 5.28
C GLN A 56 -12.00 -11.88 4.59
N LEU A 57 -11.01 -12.07 3.72
CA LEU A 57 -10.54 -11.04 2.81
C LEU A 57 -11.36 -11.06 1.52
N ASN A 58 -11.95 -9.91 1.20
CA ASN A 58 -12.65 -9.68 -0.05
C ASN A 58 -11.88 -8.64 -0.87
N LYS A 59 -11.33 -9.06 -2.02
CA LYS A 59 -10.61 -8.17 -2.95
C LYS A 59 -11.57 -7.07 -3.44
N LEU A 60 -11.19 -5.82 -3.25
CA LEU A 60 -11.91 -4.66 -3.76
C LEU A 60 -11.44 -4.30 -5.17
N TYR A 61 -10.13 -4.08 -5.32
CA TYR A 61 -9.50 -3.78 -6.60
C TYR A 61 -8.03 -4.19 -6.59
N GLU A 62 -7.42 -4.22 -7.78
CA GLU A 62 -5.99 -4.44 -7.95
C GLU A 62 -5.42 -3.58 -9.07
N HIS A 63 -4.14 -3.22 -8.92
CA HIS A 63 -3.35 -2.52 -9.92
C HIS A 63 -2.18 -3.41 -10.33
N TYR A 64 -2.05 -3.68 -11.63
CA TYR A 64 -0.87 -4.33 -12.16
C TYR A 64 0.24 -3.30 -12.34
N LEU A 65 1.45 -3.67 -11.92
CA LEU A 65 2.61 -2.78 -11.96
C LEU A 65 3.49 -3.12 -13.16
N GLU A 66 3.76 -2.09 -13.97
CA GLU A 66 4.68 -2.17 -15.11
C GLU A 66 6.12 -2.44 -14.65
N HIS A 67 6.47 -1.98 -13.45
CA HIS A 67 7.79 -2.10 -12.84
C HIS A 67 7.71 -2.89 -11.53
N THR A 68 8.81 -3.54 -11.15
CA THR A 68 8.87 -4.30 -9.90
C THR A 68 8.89 -3.33 -8.70
N ALA A 69 7.93 -3.46 -7.79
CA ALA A 69 7.82 -2.63 -6.60
C ALA A 69 8.91 -2.94 -5.56
N ALA A 70 9.35 -1.90 -4.85
CA ALA A 70 10.26 -2.00 -3.72
C ALA A 70 9.52 -1.76 -2.39
N ASN A 71 8.75 -0.68 -2.29
CA ASN A 71 7.94 -0.31 -1.13
C ASN A 71 6.78 0.63 -1.54
N MET A 72 5.97 1.04 -0.58
CA MET A 72 4.94 2.06 -0.76
C MET A 72 4.80 2.97 0.47
N CYS A 73 4.15 4.12 0.28
CA CYS A 73 3.59 4.93 1.36
C CYS A 73 2.18 5.37 0.98
N TYR A 74 1.44 5.92 1.94
CA TYR A 74 0.07 6.36 1.71
C TYR A 74 -0.29 7.59 2.55
N GLY A 75 -1.37 8.25 2.17
CA GLY A 75 -1.98 9.32 2.94
C GLY A 75 -2.90 10.20 2.11
N PRO A 76 -3.44 11.27 2.70
CA PRO A 76 -4.33 12.21 2.00
C PRO A 76 -3.54 13.16 1.11
N PHE A 77 -2.94 12.65 0.02
CA PHE A 77 -2.14 13.45 -0.92
C PHE A 77 -2.96 14.61 -1.48
N GLY A 78 -2.38 15.81 -1.55
CA GLY A 78 -3.10 17.01 -1.99
C GLY A 78 -4.21 17.47 -1.04
N GLY A 79 -4.25 16.94 0.19
CA GLY A 79 -5.23 17.30 1.22
C GLY A 79 -6.62 16.69 1.03
N VAL A 80 -6.72 15.54 0.32
CA VAL A 80 -8.01 14.84 0.15
C VAL A 80 -8.63 14.47 1.50
N GLN A 81 -9.94 14.69 1.62
CA GLN A 81 -10.66 14.42 2.86
C GLN A 81 -11.25 13.02 2.86
N GLY A 82 -10.92 12.25 3.90
CA GLY A 82 -11.56 10.96 4.18
C GLY A 82 -11.09 9.79 3.31
N LEU A 83 -10.07 9.99 2.49
CA LEU A 83 -9.43 8.98 1.66
C LEU A 83 -7.91 9.01 1.85
N ASP A 84 -7.28 7.87 1.59
CA ASP A 84 -5.85 7.72 1.51
C ASP A 84 -5.48 7.26 0.10
N TYR A 85 -4.57 7.98 -0.55
CA TYR A 85 -3.96 7.61 -1.82
C TYR A 85 -2.62 6.92 -1.58
N ILE A 86 -2.16 6.14 -2.56
CA ILE A 86 -0.98 5.30 -2.43
C ILE A 86 0.09 5.76 -3.41
N CYS A 87 1.33 5.86 -2.92
CA CYS A 87 2.52 6.03 -3.74
C CYS A 87 3.38 4.78 -3.65
N ILE A 88 3.72 4.17 -4.79
CA ILE A 88 4.58 2.99 -4.87
C ILE A 88 5.93 3.40 -5.46
N GLN A 89 7.03 3.02 -4.81
CA GLN A 89 8.36 3.14 -5.37
C GLN A 89 8.77 1.82 -6.03
N SER A 90 9.22 1.87 -7.27
CA SER A 90 9.81 0.74 -7.98
C SER A 90 11.32 0.61 -7.72
N TYR A 91 11.86 -0.57 -8.04
CA TYR A 91 13.31 -0.84 -7.96
C TYR A 91 14.16 0.01 -8.91
N ASP A 92 13.58 0.56 -9.97
CA ASP A 92 14.25 1.48 -10.90
C ASP A 92 13.94 2.96 -10.64
N GLY A 93 13.33 3.26 -9.48
CA GLY A 93 13.20 4.63 -8.98
C GLY A 93 12.02 5.41 -9.52
N MET A 94 11.04 4.73 -10.13
CA MET A 94 9.77 5.34 -10.46
C MET A 94 8.86 5.38 -9.23
N LEU A 95 8.30 6.55 -8.96
CA LEU A 95 7.17 6.73 -8.06
C LEU A 95 5.88 6.68 -8.86
N THR A 96 4.96 5.80 -8.48
CA THR A 96 3.62 5.67 -9.08
C THR A 96 2.56 6.06 -8.07
N PHE A 97 1.73 7.05 -8.42
CA PHE A 97 0.65 7.55 -7.59
C PHE A 97 -0.70 6.98 -8.05
N LEU A 98 -1.46 6.45 -7.10
CA LEU A 98 -2.75 5.80 -7.31
C LEU A 98 -3.83 6.48 -6.47
N GLU A 99 -4.91 6.89 -7.12
CA GLU A 99 -6.12 7.45 -6.52
C GLU A 99 -7.21 6.36 -6.49
N CYS A 100 -7.23 5.58 -5.40
CA CYS A 100 -8.12 4.43 -5.25
C CYS A 100 -7.96 3.43 -6.42
N GLU A 101 -9.01 3.22 -7.22
CA GLU A 101 -9.03 2.35 -8.40
C GLU A 101 -8.36 2.97 -9.65
N ALA A 102 -7.98 4.25 -9.60
CA ALA A 102 -7.42 4.97 -10.74
C ALA A 102 -5.90 5.17 -10.61
N PHE A 103 -5.18 4.94 -11.71
CA PHE A 103 -3.82 5.44 -11.85
C PHE A 103 -3.86 6.95 -12.05
N ALA A 104 -3.10 7.71 -11.25
CA ALA A 104 -2.99 9.15 -11.40
C ALA A 104 -1.83 9.52 -12.32
N PHE A 105 -0.60 9.29 -11.88
CA PHE A 105 0.62 9.58 -12.65
C PHE A 105 1.84 8.85 -12.08
N SER A 106 2.95 8.88 -12.82
CA SER A 106 4.24 8.38 -12.35
C SER A 106 5.41 9.32 -12.68
N ARG A 107 6.45 9.34 -11.86
CA ARG A 107 7.67 10.15 -12.06
C ARG A 107 8.91 9.41 -11.58
N TYR A 108 10.01 9.56 -12.30
CA TYR A 108 11.31 9.04 -11.85
C TYR A 108 11.94 9.97 -10.82
N LEU A 109 12.52 9.38 -9.77
CA LEU A 109 13.36 10.09 -8.82
C LEU A 109 14.68 10.51 -9.48
N PRO A 110 15.11 11.78 -9.31
CA PRO A 110 16.44 12.19 -9.72
C PRO A 110 17.50 11.57 -8.81
N GLY A 111 18.72 11.36 -9.33
CA GLY A 111 19.84 10.86 -8.52
C GLY A 111 19.64 9.45 -7.96
N PHE A 112 18.83 8.62 -8.61
CA PHE A 112 18.48 7.28 -8.15
C PHE A 112 19.54 6.23 -8.50
N LEU A 113 19.78 5.30 -7.58
CA LEU A 113 20.59 4.10 -7.81
C LEU A 113 19.91 2.85 -7.24
N ILE A 114 19.50 2.91 -5.97
CA ILE A 114 18.70 1.88 -5.29
C ILE A 114 17.53 2.52 -4.53
N PRO A 115 16.42 1.80 -4.33
CA PRO A 115 15.28 2.34 -3.59
C PRO A 115 15.64 2.58 -2.12
N GLY A 116 15.35 3.80 -1.66
CA GLY A 116 15.45 4.20 -0.25
C GLY A 116 14.14 3.99 0.52
N PRO A 117 14.08 4.36 1.80
CA PRO A 117 12.81 4.45 2.51
C PRO A 117 11.89 5.50 1.87
N LEU A 118 10.58 5.34 1.99
CA LEU A 118 9.58 6.25 1.45
C LEU A 118 8.53 6.58 2.52
N ALA A 119 8.23 7.85 2.71
CA ALA A 119 7.20 8.31 3.64
C ALA A 119 6.45 9.51 3.06
N TYR A 120 5.21 9.72 3.50
CA TYR A 120 4.44 10.91 3.19
C TYR A 120 4.24 11.75 4.46
N ILE A 121 4.40 13.07 4.34
CA ILE A 121 4.21 14.04 5.40
C ILE A 121 3.02 14.92 5.02
N GLU A 122 1.90 14.73 5.72
CA GLU A 122 0.66 15.46 5.47
C GLU A 122 0.80 16.97 5.70
N GLN A 123 1.56 17.38 6.72
CA GLN A 123 1.67 18.80 7.11
C GLN A 123 2.29 19.67 6.01
N SER A 124 3.18 19.10 5.19
CA SER A 124 3.84 19.79 4.08
C SER A 124 3.42 19.26 2.71
N ASP A 125 2.47 18.33 2.65
CA ASP A 125 2.05 17.62 1.44
C ASP A 125 3.25 17.15 0.60
N SER A 126 4.15 16.41 1.26
CA SER A 126 5.44 16.01 0.66
C SER A 126 5.71 14.53 0.82
N VAL A 127 6.22 13.91 -0.25
CA VAL A 127 6.82 12.58 -0.18
C VAL A 127 8.32 12.74 0.09
N VAL A 128 8.81 12.07 1.13
CA VAL A 128 10.21 12.11 1.58
C VAL A 128 10.85 10.75 1.38
N THR A 129 12.07 10.76 0.87
CA THR A 129 12.92 9.58 0.70
C THR A 129 14.36 9.93 1.04
N CYS A 130 15.25 8.93 1.06
CA CYS A 130 16.69 9.11 1.19
C CYS A 130 17.37 8.37 0.04
N ASN A 131 18.17 9.07 -0.76
CA ASN A 131 18.87 8.47 -1.89
C ASN A 131 20.17 7.76 -1.45
N SER A 132 20.82 7.08 -2.40
CA SER A 132 22.07 6.34 -2.13
C SER A 132 23.29 7.24 -1.89
N GLY A 133 23.15 8.56 -2.12
CA GLY A 133 24.12 9.59 -1.78
C GLY A 133 23.97 10.12 -0.35
N PHE A 134 23.04 9.58 0.44
CA PHE A 134 22.67 10.05 1.79
C PHE A 134 22.05 11.46 1.79
N GLU A 135 21.28 11.77 0.76
CA GLU A 135 20.46 12.99 0.65
C GLU A 135 18.97 12.69 0.79
#